data_AF-A0A9Q5BVB8-F1
#
_entry.id   AF-A0A9Q5BVB8-F1
#
_cell.length_a   1.000
_cell.length_b   1.000
_cell.length_c   1.000
_cell.angle_alpha   90.00
_cell.angle_beta   90.00
_cell.angle_gamma   90.00
#
_symmetry.space_group_name_H-M   'P 1'
#
loop_
_entity.id
_entity.type
_entity.pdbx_description
1 polymer ?
#
loop_
_entity_poly.entity_id
_entity_poly.type
_entity_poly.pdbx_seq_one_letter_code
_entity_poly.pdbx_strand_id
1 'polypeptide(L)'
;MVNLITLSAMVRFLGFIVVPIAVIQFYRGKAKEDVLNADKNVLTDVVVPILSIVIVVFLLIEYNWKAQFGVANSAGQIVGVNWYAIAMMIFGFLILPLIMAWISRRERKN
;
A
#
# COMPACT_ATOMS: atom_id res chain seq x y z
N MET A 1 -5.86 -21.67 -7.76
CA MET A 1 -6.42 -20.78 -6.71
C MET A 1 -5.38 -19.88 -6.02
N VAL A 2 -4.17 -19.69 -6.58
CA VAL A 2 -3.07 -18.95 -5.91
C VAL A 2 -3.00 -17.46 -6.31
N ASN A 3 -3.64 -17.05 -7.41
CA ASN A 3 -3.46 -15.69 -7.97
C ASN A 3 -4.26 -14.57 -7.27
N LEU A 4 -5.43 -14.87 -6.68
CA LEU A 4 -6.29 -13.83 -6.06
C LEU A 4 -5.90 -13.55 -4.59
N ILE A 5 -5.57 -14.58 -3.83
CA ILE A 5 -5.18 -14.48 -2.41
C ILE A 5 -3.87 -13.69 -2.27
N THR A 6 -2.91 -13.97 -3.14
CA THR A 6 -1.60 -13.30 -3.16
C THR A 6 -1.71 -11.83 -3.57
N LEU A 7 -2.54 -11.53 -4.58
CA LEU A 7 -2.79 -10.15 -5.01
C LEU A 7 -3.54 -9.35 -3.94
N SER A 8 -4.47 -9.98 -3.21
CA SER A 8 -5.13 -9.40 -2.04
C SER A 8 -4.15 -9.08 -0.90
N ALA A 9 -3.19 -9.96 -0.62
CA ALA A 9 -2.15 -9.71 0.38
C ALA A 9 -1.28 -8.49 0.02
N MET A 10 -0.92 -8.32 -1.26
CA MET A 10 -0.17 -7.13 -1.73
C MET A 10 -0.93 -5.82 -1.51
N VAL A 11 -2.24 -5.80 -1.83
CA VAL A 11 -3.07 -4.60 -1.61
C VAL A 11 -3.10 -4.24 -0.13
N ARG A 12 -3.16 -5.23 0.76
CA ARG A 12 -3.15 -4.99 2.21
C ARG A 12 -1.84 -4.38 2.68
N PHE A 13 -0.69 -4.83 2.19
CA PHE A 13 0.60 -4.22 2.55
C PHE A 13 0.65 -2.73 2.21
N LEU A 14 0.15 -2.35 1.04
CA LEU A 14 0.05 -0.94 0.68
C LEU A 14 -0.88 -0.19 1.64
N GLY A 15 -2.05 -0.75 1.95
CA GLY A 15 -2.97 -0.18 2.94
C GLY A 15 -2.33 0.01 4.32
N PHE A 16 -1.52 -0.95 4.77
CA PHE A 16 -0.80 -0.87 6.05
C PHE A 16 0.33 0.16 6.07
N ILE A 17 0.72 0.73 4.92
CA ILE A 17 1.66 1.85 4.86
C ILE A 17 0.88 3.16 4.71
N VAL A 18 -0.04 3.22 3.76
CA VAL A 18 -0.79 4.44 3.42
C VAL A 18 -1.66 4.90 4.59
N VAL A 19 -2.32 3.98 5.30
CA VAL A 19 -3.22 4.33 6.42
C VAL A 19 -2.45 4.93 7.60
N PRO A 20 -1.39 4.32 8.13
CA PRO A 20 -0.58 4.95 9.19
C PRO A 20 0.00 6.31 8.80
N ILE A 21 0.44 6.47 7.55
CA ILE A 21 0.91 7.78 7.04
C ILE A 21 -0.23 8.81 7.07
N ALA A 22 -1.44 8.42 6.66
CA ALA A 22 -2.61 9.28 6.73
C ALA A 22 -2.92 9.71 8.17
N VAL A 23 -2.88 8.78 9.14
CA VAL A 23 -3.07 9.07 10.58
C VAL A 23 -2.05 10.11 11.08
N ILE A 24 -0.77 9.94 10.74
CA ILE A 24 0.27 10.92 11.10
C ILE A 24 -0.01 12.30 10.48
N GLN A 25 -0.52 12.34 9.24
CA GLN A 25 -0.85 13.61 8.57
C GLN A 25 -2.08 14.29 9.20
N PHE A 26 -3.06 13.51 9.67
CA PHE A 26 -4.18 14.01 10.47
C PHE A 26 -3.70 14.60 11.80
N TYR A 27 -2.82 13.92 12.52
CA TYR A 27 -2.20 14.43 13.75
C TYR A 27 -1.50 15.78 13.54
N ARG A 28 -0.76 15.91 12.43
CA ARG A 28 -0.04 17.15 12.05
C ARG A 28 -0.95 18.29 11.60
N GLY A 29 -2.27 18.11 11.55
CA GLY A 29 -3.22 19.14 11.13
C GLY A 29 -3.11 19.50 9.65
N LYS A 30 -2.53 18.63 8.81
CA LYS A 30 -2.47 18.82 7.35
C LYS A 30 -3.70 18.28 6.64
N ALA A 31 -4.76 17.99 7.39
CA ALA A 31 -6.04 17.55 6.87
C ALA A 31 -6.73 18.71 6.14
N LYS A 32 -7.27 18.42 4.96
CA LYS A 32 -7.92 19.43 4.11
C LYS A 32 -9.42 19.56 4.36
N GLU A 33 -9.98 18.65 5.14
CA GLU A 33 -11.39 18.60 5.55
C GLU A 33 -11.47 18.77 7.06
N ASP A 34 -12.65 19.19 7.54
CA ASP A 34 -12.92 19.31 8.98
C ASP A 34 -12.66 17.96 9.66
N VAL A 35 -11.58 17.94 10.43
CA VAL A 35 -11.22 16.78 11.24
C VAL A 35 -12.13 16.76 12.47
N LEU A 36 -12.63 15.57 12.79
CA LEU A 36 -13.31 15.36 14.07
C LEU A 36 -12.37 15.81 15.19
N ASN A 37 -12.92 16.54 16.15
CA ASN A 37 -12.19 17.13 17.27
C ASN A 37 -11.83 16.01 18.27
N ALA A 38 -10.86 15.17 17.89
CA ALA A 38 -10.37 14.05 18.69
C ALA A 38 -9.15 14.50 19.51
N ASP A 39 -9.05 13.98 20.74
CA ASP A 39 -7.91 14.23 21.60
C ASP A 39 -6.62 13.69 20.96
N LYS A 40 -5.70 14.62 20.66
CA LYS A 40 -4.42 14.29 20.03
C LYS A 40 -3.54 13.56 21.02
N ASN A 41 -3.10 12.37 20.65
CA ASN A 41 -2.19 11.59 21.48
C ASN A 41 -1.01 11.07 20.67
N VAL A 42 0.20 11.48 21.08
CA VAL A 42 1.46 11.11 20.41
C VAL A 42 1.63 9.58 20.35
N LEU A 43 1.18 8.87 21.39
CA LEU A 43 1.32 7.41 21.44
C LEU A 43 0.49 6.71 20.35
N THR A 44 -0.81 7.01 20.26
CA THR A 44 -1.72 6.37 19.31
C THR A 44 -1.61 6.92 17.90
N ASP A 45 -1.25 8.19 17.75
CA ASP A 45 -1.31 8.88 16.46
C ASP A 45 0.06 8.97 15.76
N VAL A 46 1.14 8.66 16.48
CA VAL A 46 2.51 8.69 15.95
C VAL A 46 3.26 7.39 16.26
N VAL A 47 3.38 6.99 17.53
CA VAL A 47 4.22 5.83 17.91
C VAL A 47 3.66 4.52 17.35
N VAL A 48 2.36 4.26 17.54
CA VAL A 48 1.68 3.06 17.03
C VAL A 48 1.72 3.00 15.48
N PRO A 49 1.38 4.08 14.75
CA PRO A 49 1.53 4.15 13.30
C PRO A 49 2.95 3.86 12.80
N ILE A 50 3.98 4.44 13.45
CA ILE A 50 5.38 4.20 13.08
C ILE A 50 5.76 2.73 13.29
N LEU A 51 5.39 2.15 14.44
CA LEU A 51 5.65 0.75 14.73
C LEU A 51 4.97 -0.17 13.70
N SER A 52 3.74 0.15 13.30
CA SER A 52 3.04 -0.56 12.22
C SER A 52 3.81 -0.51 10.91
N ILE A 53 4.31 0.66 10.50
CA ILE A 53 5.11 0.80 9.27
C ILE A 53 6.38 -0.04 9.35
N VAL A 54 7.09 -0.02 10.49
CA VAL A 54 8.32 -0.80 10.70
C VAL A 54 8.05 -2.31 10.54
N ILE A 55 6.99 -2.82 11.15
CA ILE A 55 6.60 -4.24 11.03
C ILE A 55 6.25 -4.57 9.57
N VAL A 56 5.52 -3.70 8.88
CA VAL A 56 5.15 -3.91 7.47
C VAL A 56 6.38 -3.95 6.58
N VAL A 57 7.34 -3.04 6.78
CA VAL A 57 8.61 -3.04 6.02
C VAL A 57 9.39 -4.33 6.28
N PHE A 58 9.45 -4.79 7.53
CA PHE A 58 10.08 -6.06 7.88
C PHE A 58 9.41 -7.24 7.15
N LEU A 59 8.08 -7.33 7.21
CA LEU A 59 7.32 -8.37 6.50
C LEU A 59 7.51 -8.28 4.98
N LEU A 60 7.64 -7.07 4.42
CA LEU A 60 7.89 -6.86 3.00
C LEU A 60 9.26 -7.42 2.57
N ILE A 61 10.27 -7.32 3.44
CA ILE A 61 11.61 -7.85 3.19
C ILE A 61 11.58 -9.39 3.24
N GLU A 62 10.91 -9.96 4.25
CA GLU A 62 10.78 -11.41 4.42
C GLU A 62 9.81 -12.04 3.39
N TYR A 63 9.00 -11.22 2.73
CA TYR A 63 8.01 -11.69 1.77
C TYR A 63 8.65 -12.45 0.60
N ASN A 64 8.04 -13.59 0.22
CA ASN A 64 8.55 -14.42 -0.85
C ASN A 64 8.19 -13.84 -2.24
N TRP A 65 8.94 -12.82 -2.66
CA TRP A 65 8.79 -12.16 -3.95
C TRP A 65 9.02 -13.08 -5.15
N LYS A 66 9.88 -14.10 -5.01
CA LYS A 66 10.14 -15.07 -6.07
C LYS A 66 8.93 -15.96 -6.34
N ALA A 67 8.22 -16.38 -5.29
CA ALA A 67 6.97 -17.10 -5.44
C ALA A 67 5.85 -16.20 -6.00
N GLN A 68 5.87 -14.91 -5.67
CA GLN A 68 4.86 -13.95 -6.09
C GLN A 68 4.97 -13.57 -7.57
N PHE A 69 6.18 -13.26 -8.02
CA PHE A 69 6.45 -12.83 -9.39
C PHE A 69 7.05 -13.94 -10.25
N GLY A 70 7.17 -15.15 -9.73
CA GLY A 70 7.63 -16.32 -10.49
C GLY A 70 6.47 -16.96 -11.24
N VAL A 71 6.74 -17.42 -12.46
CA VAL A 71 5.88 -18.37 -13.17
C VAL A 71 6.43 -19.76 -12.93
N ALA A 72 5.70 -20.59 -12.19
CA ALA A 72 6.06 -21.99 -11.98
C ALA A 72 5.57 -22.85 -13.15
N ASN A 73 6.43 -23.72 -13.70
CA ASN A 73 5.99 -24.75 -14.64
C ASN A 73 5.26 -25.89 -13.89
N SER A 74 4.66 -26.81 -14.64
CA SER A 74 4.00 -28.02 -14.11
C SER A 74 4.88 -28.90 -13.22
N ALA A 75 6.21 -28.72 -13.25
CA ALA A 75 7.19 -29.39 -12.38
C ALA A 75 7.57 -28.57 -11.12
N GLY A 76 6.92 -27.44 -10.84
CA GLY A 76 7.18 -26.60 -9.68
C GLY A 76 8.44 -25.71 -9.77
N GLN A 77 9.20 -25.80 -10.87
CA GLN A 77 10.36 -24.95 -11.13
C GLN A 77 9.90 -23.56 -11.58
N ILE A 78 10.52 -22.50 -11.04
CA ILE A 78 10.29 -21.12 -11.47
C ILE A 78 11.00 -20.90 -12.81
N VAL A 79 10.25 -20.82 -13.91
CA VAL A 79 10.78 -20.78 -15.28
C VAL A 79 10.86 -19.37 -15.84
N GLY A 80 10.21 -18.40 -15.19
CA GLY A 80 10.27 -17.01 -15.63
C GLY A 80 9.63 -16.03 -14.66
N VAL A 81 9.66 -14.76 -15.04
CA VAL A 81 9.06 -13.65 -14.29
C VAL A 81 7.67 -13.35 -14.84
N ASN A 82 6.69 -13.23 -13.96
CA ASN A 82 5.32 -12.87 -14.27
C ASN A 82 5.19 -11.36 -14.50
N TRP A 83 5.52 -10.95 -15.73
CA TRP A 83 5.45 -9.54 -16.14
C TRP A 83 4.03 -8.96 -16.06
N TYR A 84 3.01 -9.79 -16.28
CA TYR A 84 1.61 -9.37 -16.16
C TYR A 84 1.26 -8.99 -14.71
N ALA A 85 1.66 -9.80 -13.72
CA ALA A 85 1.41 -9.49 -12.32
C ALA A 85 2.12 -8.19 -11.89
N ILE A 86 3.37 -7.99 -12.33
CA ILE A 86 4.14 -6.76 -12.06
C ILE A 86 3.43 -5.56 -12.69
N ALA A 87 3.04 -5.65 -13.96
CA ALA A 87 2.35 -4.57 -14.67
C ALA A 87 1.02 -4.20 -14.00
N MET A 88 0.22 -5.20 -13.63
CA MET A 88 -1.04 -4.98 -12.89
C MET A 88 -0.80 -4.34 -11.53
N MET A 89 0.29 -4.69 -10.85
CA MET A 89 0.65 -4.09 -9.56
C MET A 89 1.04 -2.62 -9.70
N ILE A 90 1.87 -2.28 -10.70
CA ILE A 90 2.24 -0.89 -11.01
C ILE A 90 0.99 -0.10 -11.40
N PHE A 91 0.11 -0.68 -12.21
CA PHE A 91 -1.12 -0.02 -12.62
C PHE A 91 -2.04 0.26 -11.43
N GLY A 92 -2.30 -0.75 -10.60
CA GLY A 92 -3.20 -0.65 -9.46
C GLY A 92 -2.69 0.28 -8.35
N PHE A 93 -1.40 0.25 -8.05
CA PHE A 93 -0.84 0.96 -6.90
C PHE A 93 -0.20 2.30 -7.22
N LEU A 94 0.25 2.51 -8.46
CA LEU A 94 0.92 3.75 -8.86
C LEU A 94 0.06 4.55 -9.83
N ILE A 95 -0.34 3.94 -10.95
CA ILE A 95 -1.04 4.67 -12.02
C ILE A 95 -2.43 5.13 -11.58
N LEU A 96 -3.26 4.24 -11.03
CA LEU A 96 -4.62 4.60 -10.60
C LEU A 96 -4.62 5.71 -9.53
N PRO A 97 -3.86 5.62 -8.42
CA PRO A 97 -3.81 6.70 -7.43
C PRO A 97 -3.27 8.02 -7.99
N LEU A 98 -2.31 7.97 -8.91
CA LEU A 98 -1.78 9.18 -9.57
C LEU A 98 -2.83 9.86 -10.44
N ILE A 99 -3.60 9.08 -11.22
CA ILE A 99 -4.70 9.62 -12.03
C ILE A 99 -5.75 10.25 -11.11
N MET A 100 -6.16 9.56 -10.05
CA MET A 100 -7.12 10.08 -9.06
C MET A 100 -6.61 11.37 -8.41
N ALA A 101 -5.33 11.42 -8.03
CA ALA A 101 -4.72 12.63 -7.49
C ALA A 101 -4.67 13.77 -8.51
N TRP A 102 -4.44 13.47 -9.79
CA TRP A 102 -4.44 14.47 -10.86
C TRP A 102 -5.84 15.05 -11.10
N ILE A 103 -6.86 14.19 -11.19
CA ILE A 103 -8.27 14.59 -11.32
C ILE A 103 -8.68 15.46 -10.13
N SER A 104 -8.43 14.99 -8.90
CA SER A 104 -8.75 15.75 -7.67
C SER A 104 -8.08 17.12 -7.63
N ARG A 105 -6.82 17.24 -8.10
CA ARG A 105 -6.14 18.55 -8.20
C ARG A 105 -6.77 19.47 -9.24
N ARG A 106 -7.32 18.93 -10.32
CA ARG A 106 -7.96 19.69 -11.40
C ARG A 106 -9.33 20.19 -10.98
N GLU A 107 -10.13 19.35 -10.32
CA GLU A 107 -11.42 19.74 -9.75
C GLU A 107 -11.30 20.84 -8.70
N ARG A 108 -10.22 20.85 -7.90
CA ARG A 108 -9.95 21.90 -6.90
C ARG A 108 -9.49 23.24 -7.48
N LYS A 109 -9.18 23.30 -8.78
CA LYS A 109 -8.75 24.53 -9.47
C LYS A 109 -9.88 25.21 -10.25
N ASN A 110 -10.97 24.47 -10.51
CA ASN A 110 -12.21 25.00 -11.07
C ASN A 110 -13.14 25.39 -9.92
#